data_AF-A0A961THQ9-F1
#
_entry.id   AF-A0A961THQ9-F1
#
_cell.length_a   1.000
_cell.length_b   1.000
_cell.length_c   1.000
_cell.angle_alpha   90.00
_cell.angle_beta   90.00
_cell.angle_gamma   90.00
#
_symmetry.space_group_name_H-M   'P 1'
#
loop_
_entity.id
_entity.type
_entity.pdbx_description
1 polymer ?
#
loop_
_entity_poly.entity_id
_entity_poly.type
_entity_poly.pdbx_seq_one_letter_code
_entity_poly.pdbx_strand_id
1 'polypeptide(L)'
;MMSLRMLMLAGLLAVMPISCGTATAQEAGTETADPDAPGHSRGEQLRTQAAESAIPDIRTDLSTLPFPVRKMRELLLEAARSGDIEKLRPYIGEGNDKTILSFGGLQQDPITFLKEASGDGEGYEILAILIDLLETGFVRIEADTENELYVWPYFYSIPIDKLTPQQSVEMYRVLTHGDYEEMKDFGAYVFYRVGITPQGRWRFFVAGD
;
A
#
# COMPACT_ATOMS: atom_id res chain seq x y z
N MET A 1 -37.39 -14.86 53.35
CA MET A 1 -37.22 -13.74 54.28
C MET A 1 -36.87 -12.52 53.42
N MET A 2 -37.90 -11.76 53.02
CA MET A 2 -38.31 -10.47 53.61
C MET A 2 -37.32 -9.35 53.23
N SER A 3 -37.69 -8.16 52.78
CA SER A 3 -38.96 -7.48 52.50
C SER A 3 -38.58 -5.99 52.43
N LEU A 4 -39.02 -5.23 51.43
CA LEU A 4 -39.55 -3.84 51.53
C LEU A 4 -39.69 -3.26 50.11
N ARG A 5 -40.92 -3.13 49.58
CA ARG A 5 -41.89 -2.00 49.73
C ARG A 5 -41.49 -0.78 48.87
N MET A 6 -42.36 0.00 48.25
CA MET A 6 -43.81 0.09 48.00
C MET A 6 -44.04 1.50 47.40
N LEU A 7 -45.25 1.78 46.89
CA LEU A 7 -45.80 3.03 46.30
C LEU A 7 -45.51 3.19 44.80
N MET A 8 -46.42 2.92 43.84
CA MET A 8 -47.89 3.07 43.75
C MET A 8 -48.40 4.52 43.75
N LEU A 9 -48.92 4.96 42.59
CA LEU A 9 -50.08 5.83 42.28
C LEU A 9 -49.77 6.69 41.03
N ALA A 10 -50.65 7.04 40.09
CA ALA A 10 -51.96 6.58 39.59
C ALA A 10 -52.42 7.62 38.54
N GLY A 11 -53.21 7.21 37.56
CA GLY A 11 -54.01 8.07 36.67
C GLY A 11 -53.39 8.19 35.27
N LEU A 12 -54.08 7.90 34.17
CA LEU A 12 -55.49 8.16 33.88
C LEU A 12 -55.97 7.21 32.77
N LEU A 13 -57.16 6.62 32.94
CA LEU A 13 -57.91 5.91 31.89
C LEU A 13 -58.67 6.91 31.00
N ALA A 14 -58.62 6.70 29.69
CA ALA A 14 -59.65 7.14 28.73
C ALA A 14 -59.68 6.08 27.59
N VAL A 15 -60.60 5.12 27.64
CA VAL A 15 -61.85 5.06 26.85
C VAL A 15 -61.60 5.06 25.32
N MET A 16 -61.67 3.87 24.72
CA MET A 16 -61.98 3.61 23.30
C MET A 16 -63.42 4.09 22.97
N PRO A 17 -63.82 4.43 21.70
CA PRO A 17 -64.02 3.40 20.66
C PRO A 17 -64.10 3.83 19.15
N ILE A 18 -64.31 2.81 18.28
CA ILE A 18 -64.92 2.76 16.92
C ILE A 18 -64.18 3.33 15.69
N SER A 19 -63.62 2.37 14.92
CA SER A 19 -63.89 2.00 13.50
C SER A 19 -64.13 3.05 12.38
N CYS A 20 -63.48 2.71 11.26
CA CYS A 20 -63.88 2.81 9.84
C CYS A 20 -63.51 4.09 9.06
N GLY A 21 -62.62 3.91 8.07
CA GLY A 21 -62.35 4.94 7.06
C GLY A 21 -61.09 4.68 6.25
N THR A 22 -61.23 3.86 5.19
CA THR A 22 -60.63 4.03 3.85
C THR A 22 -59.29 4.77 3.71
N ALA A 23 -58.31 4.10 3.11
CA ALA A 23 -57.65 4.49 1.85
C ALA A 23 -56.23 3.93 1.80
N THR A 24 -56.02 2.99 0.88
CA THR A 24 -54.70 2.61 0.37
C THR A 24 -54.03 3.83 -0.27
N ALA A 25 -52.89 4.24 0.26
CA ALA A 25 -51.98 5.19 -0.35
C ALA A 25 -50.57 4.56 -0.46
N GLN A 26 -50.14 4.42 -1.72
CA GLN A 26 -48.75 4.40 -2.21
C GLN A 26 -47.97 5.58 -1.57
N GLU A 27 -46.68 5.55 -1.25
CA GLU A 27 -45.51 5.20 -2.06
C GLU A 27 -44.25 5.50 -1.20
N ALA A 28 -43.17 4.72 -1.32
CA ALA A 28 -41.77 5.18 -1.27
C ALA A 28 -40.85 3.95 -1.30
N GLY A 29 -40.10 3.82 -2.40
CA GLY A 29 -39.41 2.60 -2.81
C GLY A 29 -38.27 2.16 -1.91
N THR A 30 -38.25 0.85 -1.66
CA THR A 30 -37.06 0.14 -1.19
C THR A 30 -36.18 -0.14 -2.41
N GLU A 31 -35.10 0.62 -2.55
CA GLU A 31 -34.05 0.32 -3.52
C GLU A 31 -33.34 -0.95 -3.07
N THR A 32 -33.61 -2.03 -3.80
CA THR A 32 -32.97 -3.33 -3.69
C THR A 32 -31.48 -3.20 -3.97
N ALA A 33 -30.66 -3.51 -2.96
CA ALA A 33 -29.23 -3.70 -3.13
C ALA A 33 -28.96 -4.86 -4.10
N ASP A 34 -28.32 -4.54 -5.22
CA ASP A 34 -27.82 -5.48 -6.21
C ASP A 34 -26.56 -6.18 -5.64
N PRO A 35 -26.52 -7.51 -5.49
CA PRO A 35 -25.38 -8.21 -4.88
C PRO A 35 -24.17 -8.36 -5.81
N ASP A 36 -24.18 -7.83 -7.04
CA ASP A 36 -23.11 -7.98 -8.03
C ASP A 36 -22.15 -6.79 -8.18
N ALA A 37 -22.09 -5.87 -7.20
CA ALA A 37 -21.04 -4.84 -7.20
C ALA A 37 -19.67 -5.47 -6.88
N PRO A 38 -18.65 -5.39 -7.76
CA PRO A 38 -17.33 -5.91 -7.45
C PRO A 38 -16.79 -5.14 -6.25
N GLY A 39 -16.51 -5.88 -5.17
CA GLY A 39 -15.84 -5.36 -3.99
C GLY A 39 -14.50 -4.78 -4.42
N HIS A 40 -14.38 -3.46 -4.42
CA HIS A 40 -13.13 -2.80 -4.68
C HIS A 40 -12.19 -3.23 -3.57
N SER A 41 -11.16 -3.99 -3.92
CA SER A 41 -10.15 -4.40 -2.97
C SER A 41 -9.57 -3.13 -2.31
N ARG A 42 -9.16 -3.21 -1.05
CA ARG A 42 -8.51 -2.07 -0.37
C ARG A 42 -7.30 -1.55 -1.17
N GLY A 43 -6.66 -2.42 -1.96
CA GLY A 43 -5.62 -2.07 -2.92
C GLY A 43 -6.13 -1.23 -4.11
N GLU A 44 -7.30 -1.55 -4.66
CA GLU A 44 -7.99 -0.77 -5.70
C GLU A 44 -8.38 0.63 -5.20
N GLN A 45 -8.91 0.72 -3.98
CA GLN A 45 -9.34 1.98 -3.39
C GLN A 45 -8.16 2.90 -3.04
N LEU A 46 -7.04 2.34 -2.59
CA LEU A 46 -5.77 3.06 -2.43
C LEU A 46 -5.23 3.56 -3.79
N ARG A 47 -5.41 2.79 -4.87
CA ARG A 47 -4.99 3.17 -6.24
C ARG A 47 -5.82 4.33 -6.81
N THR A 48 -7.15 4.30 -6.69
CA THR A 48 -8.03 5.37 -7.19
C THR A 48 -7.80 6.68 -6.44
N GLN A 49 -7.56 6.62 -5.13
CA GLN A 49 -7.32 7.82 -4.32
C GLN A 49 -5.96 8.47 -4.61
N ALA A 50 -4.94 7.68 -4.99
CA ALA A 50 -3.66 8.19 -5.48
C ALA A 50 -3.73 8.76 -6.90
N ALA A 51 -4.68 8.31 -7.73
CA ALA A 51 -4.86 8.78 -9.11
C ALA A 51 -5.66 10.09 -9.22
N GLU A 52 -6.58 10.38 -8.29
CA GLU A 52 -7.42 11.60 -8.32
C GLU A 52 -6.93 12.74 -7.40
N SER A 53 -5.95 12.52 -6.52
CA SER A 53 -5.48 13.53 -5.56
C SER A 53 -4.05 13.95 -5.88
N ALA A 54 -3.86 15.25 -6.18
CA ALA A 54 -2.60 16.00 -6.27
C ALA A 54 -1.37 15.27 -6.84
N ILE A 55 -0.76 15.82 -7.92
CA ILE A 55 0.54 15.35 -8.46
C ILE A 55 1.46 15.02 -7.27
N PRO A 56 1.89 13.74 -7.13
CA PRO A 56 2.66 13.33 -5.98
C PRO A 56 3.88 14.24 -5.82
N ASP A 57 4.25 14.56 -4.59
CA ASP A 57 5.45 15.35 -4.31
C ASP A 57 6.68 14.51 -4.68
N ILE A 58 7.08 14.60 -5.95
CA ILE A 58 8.23 13.89 -6.53
C ILE A 58 9.49 14.56 -5.98
N ARG A 59 10.23 13.80 -5.17
CA ARG A 59 11.46 14.29 -4.54
C ARG A 59 12.66 13.53 -5.05
N THR A 60 13.48 14.22 -5.83
CA THR A 60 14.78 13.73 -6.27
C THR A 60 15.90 14.11 -5.29
N ASP A 61 15.69 15.13 -4.47
CA ASP A 61 16.64 15.52 -3.43
C ASP A 61 16.55 14.59 -2.22
N LEU A 62 17.41 13.57 -2.21
CA LEU A 62 17.58 12.62 -1.12
C LEU A 62 17.99 13.28 0.21
N SER A 63 18.51 14.51 0.19
CA SER A 63 18.84 15.25 1.40
C SER A 63 17.60 15.71 2.19
N THR A 64 16.41 15.64 1.59
CA THR A 64 15.13 15.92 2.25
C THR A 64 14.59 14.74 3.06
N LEU A 65 15.18 13.55 2.93
CA LEU A 65 14.76 12.37 3.70
C LEU A 65 15.02 12.57 5.20
N PRO A 66 14.07 12.19 6.06
CA PRO A 66 14.32 12.07 7.50
C PRO A 66 15.53 11.18 7.77
N PHE A 67 16.27 11.49 8.85
CA PHE A 67 17.48 10.77 9.20
C PHE A 67 17.29 9.24 9.26
N PRO A 68 16.24 8.68 9.89
CA PRO A 68 16.08 7.23 9.95
C PRO A 68 15.90 6.58 8.56
N VAL A 69 15.14 7.24 7.67
CA VAL A 69 14.90 6.78 6.30
C VAL A 69 16.20 6.78 5.50
N ARG A 70 16.94 7.89 5.57
CA ARG A 70 18.25 8.02 4.92
C ARG A 70 19.23 6.96 5.42
N LYS A 71 19.27 6.72 6.74
CA LYS A 71 20.17 5.74 7.33
C LYS A 71 19.85 4.32 6.86
N MET A 72 18.57 3.93 6.84
CA MET A 72 18.18 2.61 6.31
C MET A 72 18.53 2.47 4.84
N ARG A 73 18.27 3.49 4.01
CA ARG A 73 18.68 3.51 2.61
C ARG A 73 20.19 3.31 2.44
N GLU A 74 21.01 4.00 3.22
CA GLU A 74 22.47 3.84 3.19
C GLU A 74 22.92 2.43 3.57
N LEU A 75 22.30 1.83 4.59
CA LEU A 75 22.59 0.46 5.03
C LEU A 75 22.23 -0.59 3.96
N LEU A 76 21.09 -0.42 3.29
CA LEU A 76 20.67 -1.29 2.18
C LEU A 76 21.62 -1.15 0.98
N LEU A 77 22.02 0.08 0.63
CA LEU A 77 22.99 0.33 -0.43
C LEU A 77 24.37 -0.26 -0.11
N GLU A 78 24.84 -0.14 1.12
CA GLU A 78 26.11 -0.71 1.56
C GLU A 78 26.09 -2.24 1.49
N ALA A 79 25.01 -2.88 1.98
CA ALA A 79 24.82 -4.31 1.89
C ALA A 79 24.80 -4.79 0.43
N ALA A 80 24.00 -4.14 -0.41
CA ALA A 80 23.86 -4.50 -1.82
C ALA A 80 25.16 -4.34 -2.61
N ARG A 81 25.87 -3.22 -2.44
CA ARG A 81 27.15 -2.95 -3.12
C ARG A 81 28.26 -3.90 -2.72
N SER A 82 28.12 -4.61 -1.60
CA SER A 82 29.10 -5.61 -1.20
C SER A 82 29.00 -6.92 -1.98
N GLY A 83 27.90 -7.15 -2.71
CA GLY A 83 27.63 -8.39 -3.44
C GLY A 83 27.25 -9.58 -2.55
N ASP A 84 27.19 -9.40 -1.23
CA ASP A 84 26.82 -10.44 -0.28
C ASP A 84 25.36 -10.26 0.16
N ILE A 85 24.45 -11.04 -0.44
CA ILE A 85 23.01 -10.94 -0.19
C ILE A 85 22.63 -11.23 1.27
N GLU A 86 23.43 -12.02 1.99
CA GLU A 86 23.20 -12.30 3.41
C GLU A 86 23.30 -11.04 4.27
N LYS A 87 23.99 -9.99 3.80
CA LYS A 87 24.04 -8.70 4.49
C LYS A 87 22.71 -7.94 4.49
N LEU A 88 21.72 -8.36 3.71
CA LEU A 88 20.37 -7.82 3.81
C LEU A 88 19.61 -8.38 5.03
N ARG A 89 19.96 -9.58 5.50
CA ARG A 89 19.23 -10.31 6.55
C ARG A 89 18.97 -9.49 7.82
N PRO A 90 19.93 -8.72 8.37
CA PRO A 90 19.68 -7.92 9.58
C PRO A 90 18.58 -6.87 9.43
N TYR A 91 18.22 -6.49 8.20
CA TYR A 91 17.22 -5.45 7.91
C TYR A 91 15.83 -6.00 7.56
N ILE A 92 15.69 -7.32 7.40
CA ILE A 92 14.44 -7.96 6.98
C ILE A 92 13.44 -8.12 8.14
N GLY A 93 13.85 -7.83 9.37
CA GLY A 93 12.97 -7.84 10.55
C GLY A 93 12.35 -9.21 10.86
N GLU A 94 11.50 -9.24 11.88
CA GLU A 94 10.82 -10.46 12.33
C GLU A 94 9.37 -10.17 12.73
N GLY A 95 8.54 -11.21 12.79
CA GLY A 95 7.14 -11.09 13.23
C GLY A 95 6.34 -10.06 12.43
N ASN A 96 5.65 -9.15 13.13
CA ASN A 96 4.84 -8.09 12.53
C ASN A 96 5.66 -6.99 11.85
N ASP A 97 6.97 -6.94 12.11
CA ASP A 97 7.90 -5.98 11.51
C ASP A 97 8.72 -6.58 10.36
N LYS A 98 8.44 -7.83 9.97
CA LYS A 98 9.10 -8.47 8.84
C LYS A 98 8.83 -7.71 7.55
N THR A 99 9.89 -7.45 6.78
CA THR A 99 9.80 -6.85 5.44
C THR A 99 8.95 -7.73 4.54
N ILE A 100 8.00 -7.13 3.83
CA ILE A 100 7.22 -7.83 2.81
C ILE A 100 8.10 -7.97 1.56
N LEU A 101 8.39 -9.22 1.18
CA LEU A 101 9.17 -9.55 -0.03
C LEU A 101 8.30 -10.11 -1.17
N SER A 102 7.07 -10.54 -0.86
CA SER A 102 6.10 -11.05 -1.84
C SER A 102 4.67 -10.83 -1.36
N PHE A 103 3.74 -10.69 -2.30
CA PHE A 103 2.30 -10.69 -2.00
C PHE A 103 1.87 -12.11 -1.62
N GLY A 104 1.23 -12.26 -0.45
CA GLY A 104 0.86 -13.57 0.11
C GLY A 104 1.73 -14.04 1.27
N GLY A 105 2.81 -13.30 1.58
CA GLY A 105 3.69 -13.60 2.70
C GLY A 105 4.71 -14.68 2.37
N LEU A 106 5.71 -14.82 3.25
CA LEU A 106 6.86 -15.68 3.02
C LEU A 106 6.94 -16.80 4.06
N GLN A 107 6.81 -18.05 3.59
CA GLN A 107 6.91 -19.25 4.41
C GLN A 107 8.33 -19.85 4.45
N GLN A 108 9.25 -19.30 3.66
CA GLN A 108 10.64 -19.75 3.60
C GLN A 108 11.63 -18.68 4.12
N ASP A 109 12.90 -19.04 4.11
CA ASP A 109 13.99 -18.12 4.43
C ASP A 109 13.99 -16.93 3.45
N PRO A 110 14.06 -15.68 3.94
CA PRO A 110 14.01 -14.51 3.08
C PRO A 110 15.19 -14.39 2.12
N ILE A 111 16.39 -14.85 2.50
CA ILE A 111 17.53 -14.79 1.59
C ILE A 111 17.44 -15.87 0.53
N THR A 112 16.99 -17.08 0.90
CA THR A 112 16.67 -18.13 -0.09
C THR A 112 15.65 -17.63 -1.11
N PHE A 113 14.56 -16.99 -0.66
CA PHE A 113 13.56 -16.43 -1.57
C PHE A 113 14.16 -15.39 -2.52
N LEU A 114 14.96 -14.45 -2.02
CA LEU A 114 15.56 -13.42 -2.87
C LEU A 114 16.56 -14.03 -3.89
N LYS A 115 17.28 -15.09 -3.52
CA LYS A 115 18.11 -15.83 -4.47
C LYS A 115 17.29 -16.50 -5.57
N GLU A 116 16.18 -17.15 -5.21
CA GLU A 116 15.26 -17.78 -6.17
C GLU A 116 14.56 -16.79 -7.09
N ALA A 117 14.28 -15.58 -6.60
CA ALA A 117 13.72 -14.48 -7.40
C ALA A 117 14.76 -13.85 -8.35
N SER A 118 16.05 -14.11 -8.13
CA SER A 118 17.16 -13.65 -8.96
C SER A 118 17.39 -14.62 -10.12
N GLY A 119 17.47 -14.11 -11.34
CA GLY A 119 17.75 -14.88 -12.56
C GLY A 119 19.14 -15.52 -12.57
N ASP A 120 20.09 -14.96 -11.82
CA ASP A 120 21.43 -15.56 -11.62
C ASP A 120 21.46 -16.65 -10.53
N GLY A 121 20.41 -16.79 -9.72
CA GLY A 121 20.31 -17.75 -8.62
C GLY A 121 21.18 -17.46 -7.39
N GLU A 122 22.09 -16.49 -7.46
CA GLU A 122 22.96 -16.09 -6.35
C GLU A 122 22.50 -14.79 -5.67
N GLY A 123 21.60 -14.03 -6.31
CA GLY A 123 21.04 -12.81 -5.76
C GLY A 123 21.67 -11.53 -6.31
N TYR A 124 22.61 -11.61 -7.26
CA TYR A 124 23.30 -10.42 -7.78
C TYR A 124 22.38 -9.48 -8.52
N GLU A 125 21.46 -10.02 -9.33
CA GLU A 125 20.44 -9.24 -10.01
C GLU A 125 19.55 -8.49 -9.00
N ILE A 126 19.09 -9.17 -7.94
CA ILE A 126 18.30 -8.53 -6.88
C ILE A 126 19.07 -7.41 -6.18
N LEU A 127 20.36 -7.61 -5.86
CA LEU A 127 21.18 -6.56 -5.25
C LEU A 127 21.36 -5.37 -6.20
N ALA A 128 21.55 -5.62 -7.50
CA ALA A 128 21.65 -4.57 -8.51
C ALA A 128 20.34 -3.77 -8.62
N ILE A 129 19.19 -4.46 -8.73
CA ILE A 129 17.86 -3.83 -8.75
C ILE A 129 17.66 -2.96 -7.50
N LEU A 130 18.00 -3.48 -6.31
CA LEU A 130 17.86 -2.72 -5.08
C LEU A 130 18.69 -1.42 -5.09
N ILE A 131 19.92 -1.46 -5.63
CA ILE A 131 20.76 -0.27 -5.81
C ILE A 131 20.10 0.71 -6.78
N ASP A 132 19.74 0.24 -7.98
CA ASP A 132 19.19 1.07 -9.04
C ASP A 132 17.93 1.80 -8.56
N LEU A 133 17.04 1.10 -7.85
CA LEU A 133 15.84 1.70 -7.25
C LEU A 133 16.17 2.75 -6.20
N LEU A 134 17.03 2.44 -5.23
CA LEU A 134 17.37 3.36 -4.15
C LEU A 134 18.13 4.60 -4.66
N GLU A 135 18.75 4.54 -5.83
CA GLU A 135 19.41 5.69 -6.50
C GLU A 135 18.45 6.59 -7.29
N THR A 136 17.21 6.16 -7.52
CA THR A 136 16.17 7.04 -8.09
C THR A 136 15.64 8.07 -7.08
N GLY A 137 14.81 8.99 -7.58
CA GLY A 137 13.96 9.82 -6.72
C GLY A 137 12.85 9.00 -6.04
N PHE A 138 12.26 9.57 -5.00
CA PHE A 138 11.23 8.93 -4.18
C PHE A 138 9.96 9.78 -4.10
N VAL A 139 8.92 9.14 -3.59
CA VAL A 139 7.65 9.77 -3.25
C VAL A 139 7.32 9.50 -1.79
N ARG A 140 6.70 10.48 -1.12
CA ARG A 140 6.11 10.33 0.21
C ARG A 140 4.62 10.05 0.02
N ILE A 141 4.15 8.88 0.46
CA ILE A 141 2.73 8.49 0.38
C ILE A 141 2.10 8.48 1.76
N GLU A 142 0.78 8.67 1.80
CA GLU A 142 -0.01 8.73 3.05
C GLU A 142 0.63 9.67 4.09
N ALA A 143 1.12 10.82 3.61
CA ALA A 143 1.87 11.80 4.40
C ALA A 143 1.11 12.21 5.68
N ASP A 144 1.84 12.32 6.78
CA ASP A 144 1.31 12.77 8.07
C ASP A 144 0.25 11.84 8.67
N THR A 145 0.28 10.55 8.28
CA THR A 145 -0.55 9.47 8.84
C THR A 145 0.31 8.36 9.45
N GLU A 146 -0.34 7.41 10.16
CA GLU A 146 0.35 6.24 10.72
C GLU A 146 0.90 5.27 9.65
N ASN A 147 0.38 5.36 8.42
CA ASN A 147 0.78 4.53 7.29
C ASN A 147 1.80 5.22 6.37
N GLU A 148 2.32 6.37 6.77
CA GLU A 148 3.26 7.13 5.97
C GLU A 148 4.45 6.28 5.52
N LEU A 149 4.82 6.40 4.24
CA LEU A 149 5.94 5.68 3.64
C LEU A 149 6.72 6.55 2.66
N TYR A 150 8.02 6.30 2.60
CA TYR A 150 8.92 6.78 1.56
C TYR A 150 9.15 5.65 0.58
N VAL A 151 8.75 5.86 -0.69
CA VAL A 151 8.70 4.81 -1.70
C VAL A 151 9.59 5.14 -2.88
N TRP A 152 10.39 4.16 -3.27
CA TRP A 152 11.19 4.17 -4.50
C TRP A 152 10.65 3.11 -5.46
N PRO A 153 10.64 3.41 -6.77
CA PRO A 153 10.95 4.70 -7.39
C PRO A 153 9.73 5.63 -7.39
N TYR A 154 9.92 6.94 -7.54
CA TYR A 154 8.79 7.90 -7.57
C TYR A 154 7.77 7.63 -8.69
N PHE A 155 8.20 7.02 -9.81
CA PHE A 155 7.30 6.68 -10.92
C PHE A 155 6.28 5.59 -10.57
N TYR A 156 6.38 4.94 -9.40
CA TYR A 156 5.29 4.13 -8.83
C TYR A 156 3.98 4.91 -8.67
N SER A 157 4.06 6.23 -8.45
CA SER A 157 2.87 7.08 -8.22
C SER A 157 2.44 7.87 -9.46
N ILE A 158 2.98 7.56 -10.64
CA ILE A 158 2.64 8.25 -11.90
C ILE A 158 2.14 7.19 -12.89
N PRO A 159 1.02 7.42 -13.60
CA PRO A 159 0.63 6.56 -14.72
C PRO A 159 1.76 6.45 -15.74
N ILE A 160 2.06 5.24 -16.19
CA ILE A 160 3.27 4.95 -16.97
C ILE A 160 3.30 5.68 -18.33
N ASP A 161 2.12 6.03 -18.86
CA ASP A 161 1.89 6.80 -20.08
C ASP A 161 1.93 8.32 -19.89
N LYS A 162 2.06 8.79 -18.64
CA LYS A 162 2.09 10.22 -18.26
C LYS A 162 3.47 10.70 -17.81
N LEU A 163 4.50 9.85 -17.89
CA LEU A 163 5.88 10.26 -17.65
C LEU A 163 6.33 11.29 -18.69
N THR A 164 7.00 12.34 -18.23
CA THR A 164 7.68 13.28 -19.14
C THR A 164 8.89 12.61 -19.80
N PRO A 165 9.39 13.13 -20.94
CA PRO A 165 10.56 12.53 -21.60
C PRO A 165 11.78 12.36 -20.70
N GLN A 166 12.03 13.31 -19.79
CA GLN A 166 13.12 13.20 -18.82
C GLN A 166 12.89 12.04 -17.84
N GLN A 167 11.67 11.93 -17.29
CA GLN A 167 11.31 10.86 -16.37
C GLN A 167 11.35 9.49 -17.05
N SER A 168 10.99 9.41 -18.34
CA SER A 168 11.16 8.18 -19.14
C SER A 168 12.62 7.78 -19.26
N VAL A 169 13.55 8.73 -19.47
CA VAL A 169 14.99 8.44 -19.47
C VAL A 169 15.46 7.92 -18.11
N GLU A 170 15.01 8.52 -17.01
CA GLU A 170 15.33 8.06 -15.66
C GLU A 170 14.80 6.64 -15.40
N MET A 171 13.57 6.36 -15.79
CA MET A 171 12.96 5.04 -15.70
C MET A 171 13.74 3.99 -16.52
N TYR A 172 14.16 4.32 -17.75
CA TYR A 172 14.94 3.42 -18.60
C TYR A 172 16.37 3.15 -18.10
N ARG A 173 16.81 3.78 -17.00
CA ARG A 173 18.03 3.37 -16.30
C ARG A 173 17.81 2.16 -15.39
N VAL A 174 16.56 1.92 -14.98
CA VAL A 174 16.16 0.82 -14.10
C VAL A 174 15.51 -0.30 -14.93
N LEU A 175 14.78 0.05 -15.97
CA LEU A 175 14.00 -0.85 -16.80
C LEU A 175 14.49 -0.89 -18.24
N THR A 176 14.29 -2.01 -18.91
CA THR A 176 14.43 -2.09 -20.36
C THR A 176 13.18 -1.59 -21.07
N HIS A 177 13.28 -1.40 -22.39
CA HIS A 177 12.10 -1.10 -23.20
C HIS A 177 11.10 -2.27 -23.24
N GLY A 178 11.56 -3.52 -23.09
CA GLY A 178 10.68 -4.69 -23.01
C GLY A 178 9.79 -4.63 -21.77
N ASP A 179 10.40 -4.39 -20.60
CA ASP A 179 9.66 -4.26 -19.33
C ASP A 179 8.62 -3.13 -19.40
N TYR A 180 8.97 -2.01 -20.03
CA TYR A 180 8.04 -0.89 -20.21
C TYR A 180 6.84 -1.25 -21.08
N GLU A 181 7.05 -1.99 -22.18
CA GLU A 181 5.93 -2.40 -23.04
C GLU A 181 5.00 -3.37 -22.31
N GLU A 182 5.51 -4.28 -21.49
CA GLU A 182 4.69 -5.14 -20.62
C GLU A 182 3.86 -4.31 -19.62
N MET A 183 4.45 -3.26 -19.02
CA MET A 183 3.74 -2.39 -18.07
C MET A 183 2.62 -1.55 -18.69
N LYS A 184 2.66 -1.28 -20.00
CA LYS A 184 1.60 -0.51 -20.67
C LYS A 184 0.27 -1.25 -20.68
N ASP A 185 0.29 -2.57 -20.72
CA ASP A 185 -0.93 -3.39 -20.65
C ASP A 185 -1.62 -3.24 -19.27
N PHE A 186 -0.85 -2.99 -18.22
CA PHE A 186 -1.34 -2.73 -16.86
C PHE A 186 -1.62 -1.24 -16.58
N GLY A 187 -1.07 -0.32 -17.38
CA GLY A 187 -1.22 1.13 -17.23
C GLY A 187 -0.46 1.73 -16.03
N ALA A 188 0.32 0.93 -15.30
CA ALA A 188 1.01 1.33 -14.09
C ALA A 188 2.39 0.68 -13.97
N TYR A 189 3.25 1.27 -13.14
CA TYR A 189 4.53 0.68 -12.79
C TYR A 189 4.34 -0.58 -11.93
N VAL A 190 4.71 -1.75 -12.48
CA VAL A 190 4.59 -3.05 -11.80
C VAL A 190 5.95 -3.72 -11.54
N PHE A 191 7.07 -3.03 -11.70
CA PHE A 191 8.37 -3.61 -11.30
C PHE A 191 8.62 -3.50 -9.79
N TYR A 192 9.84 -3.86 -9.38
CA TYR A 192 10.27 -3.78 -7.99
C TYR A 192 10.11 -2.38 -7.39
N ARG A 193 9.66 -2.36 -6.13
CA ARG A 193 9.51 -1.14 -5.33
C ARG A 193 10.01 -1.34 -3.92
N VAL A 194 10.59 -0.30 -3.33
CA VAL A 194 11.10 -0.28 -1.95
C VAL A 194 10.29 0.71 -1.14
N GLY A 195 9.85 0.31 0.05
CA GLY A 195 9.15 1.16 1.00
C GLY A 195 9.89 1.23 2.33
N ILE A 196 10.12 2.43 2.84
CA ILE A 196 10.74 2.66 4.15
C ILE A 196 9.83 3.56 4.97
N THR A 197 9.56 3.16 6.21
CA THR A 197 8.77 3.96 7.17
C THR A 197 9.54 5.18 7.68
N PRO A 198 8.88 6.23 8.20
CA PRO A 198 9.55 7.38 8.81
C PRO A 198 10.55 7.01 9.92
N GLN A 199 10.32 5.88 10.61
CA GLN A 199 11.19 5.35 11.67
C GLN A 199 12.39 4.56 11.13
N GLY A 200 12.55 4.46 9.80
CA GLY A 200 13.67 3.77 9.17
C GLY A 200 13.52 2.26 9.08
N ARG A 201 12.33 1.69 9.33
CA ARG A 201 12.07 0.27 9.05
C ARG A 201 11.88 0.04 7.55
N TRP A 202 12.59 -0.94 7.00
CA TRP A 202 12.37 -1.44 5.65
C TRP A 202 11.04 -2.20 5.60
N ARG A 203 10.02 -1.59 5.02
CA ARG A 203 8.64 -2.07 5.08
C ARG A 203 8.37 -3.14 4.02
N PHE A 204 8.85 -2.91 2.81
CA PHE A 204 8.67 -3.82 1.69
C PHE A 204 9.78 -3.68 0.65
N PHE A 205 10.04 -4.77 -0.06
CA PHE A 205 10.74 -4.82 -1.33
C PHE A 205 10.08 -5.89 -2.20
N VAL A 206 9.22 -5.47 -3.11
CA VAL A 206 8.30 -6.36 -3.84
C VAL A 206 8.31 -6.02 -5.32
N ALA A 207 8.32 -7.03 -6.19
CA ALA A 207 7.89 -6.87 -7.58
C ALA A 207 6.37 -6.73 -7.61
N GLY A 208 5.83 -5.84 -8.46
CA GLY A 208 4.41 -5.82 -8.79
C GLY A 208 4.02 -6.98 -9.68
N ASP A 209 2.72 -7.23 -9.72
CA ASP A 209 2.02 -8.12 -10.65
C ASP A 209 0.99 -7.24 -11.38
#